data_AF-D5D8I5-F1
#
_entry.id   AF-D5D8I5-F1
#
_cell.length_a   1.000
_cell.length_b   1.000
_cell.length_c   1.000
_cell.angle_alpha   90.00
_cell.angle_beta   90.00
_cell.angle_gamma   90.00
#
_symmetry.space_group_name_H-M   'P 1'
#
loop_
_entity.id
_entity.type
_entity.pdbx_description
1 polymer ?
#
loop_
_entity_poly.entity_id
_entity_poly.type
_entity_poly.pdbx_seq_one_letter_code
_entity_poly.pdbx_strand_id
1 'polypeptide(L)' 'MKKEKYKRMTKIIFLFKKHNNFNYSFKEKIVNSNDVNKFLS' A
#
# COMPACT_ATOMS: atom_id res chain seq x y z
N MET A 1 -20.29 -1.35 -26.84
CA MET A 1 -19.88 -1.98 -25.56
C MET A 1 -19.26 -0.90 -24.66
N LYS A 2 -19.83 -0.65 -23.47
CA LYS A 2 -19.18 0.22 -22.47
C LYS A 2 -17.88 -0.48 -22.04
N LYS A 3 -16.71 0.11 -22.32
CA LYS A 3 -15.44 -0.37 -21.76
C LYS A 3 -15.52 -0.17 -20.25
N GLU A 4 -15.78 -1.24 -19.49
CA GLU A 4 -15.55 -1.22 -18.06
C GLU A 4 -14.07 -0.86 -17.82
N LYS A 5 -13.83 0.32 -17.27
CA LYS A 5 -12.47 0.75 -16.90
C LYS A 5 -12.08 -0.02 -15.64
N TYR A 6 -11.48 -1.20 -15.82
CA TYR A 6 -10.82 -1.90 -14.71
C TYR A 6 -9.77 -0.97 -14.12
N LYS A 7 -9.88 -0.66 -12.82
CA LYS A 7 -8.90 0.15 -12.10
C LYS A 7 -7.79 -0.76 -11.60
N ARG A 8 -6.54 -0.40 -11.88
CA ARG A 8 -5.36 -1.15 -11.43
C ARG A 8 -5.06 -0.80 -9.96
N MET A 9 -5.16 -1.79 -9.09
CA MET A 9 -4.81 -1.64 -7.67
C MET A 9 -3.39 -2.18 -7.42
N THR A 10 -2.73 -1.66 -6.38
CA THR A 10 -1.39 -2.07 -5.94
C THR A 10 -1.41 -2.39 -4.45
N LYS A 11 -0.87 -3.55 -4.06
CA LYS A 11 -0.67 -3.93 -2.66
C LYS A 11 0.71 -3.45 -2.21
N ILE A 12 0.77 -2.65 -1.16
CA ILE A 12 2.00 -2.16 -0.54
C ILE A 12 2.21 -2.92 0.77
N ILE A 13 3.41 -3.47 0.96
CA ILE A 13 3.85 -4.13 2.18
C ILE A 13 5.00 -3.29 2.73
N PHE A 14 4.87 -2.81 3.97
CA PHE A 14 5.87 -1.95 4.59
C PHE A 14 6.17 -2.38 6.02
N LEU A 15 7.41 -2.12 6.42
CA LEU A 15 7.93 -2.43 7.74
C LEU A 15 7.72 -1.23 8.67
N PHE A 16 7.25 -1.45 9.88
CA PHE A 16 7.17 -0.41 10.90
C PHE A 16 7.77 -0.91 12.23
N LYS A 17 8.43 -0.01 12.95
CA LYS A 17 8.98 -0.28 14.28
C LYS A 17 7.85 -0.17 15.31
N LYS A 18 7.68 -1.17 16.17
CA LYS A 18 6.75 -1.04 17.31
C LYS A 18 7.34 -0.08 18.34
N HIS A 19 6.53 0.89 18.79
CA HIS A 19 6.98 1.97 19.67
C HIS A 19 7.64 1.48 20.97
N ASN A 20 7.23 0.30 21.48
CA ASN A 20 7.70 -0.27 22.74
C ASN A 20 8.50 -1.58 22.56
N ASN A 21 8.91 -1.93 21.34
CA ASN A 21 9.68 -3.14 21.10
C ASN A 21 10.75 -2.90 20.02
N PHE A 22 11.96 -3.44 20.19
CA PHE A 22 13.00 -3.38 19.14
C PHE A 22 12.64 -4.19 17.88
N ASN A 23 11.48 -4.86 17.90
CA ASN A 23 10.97 -5.66 16.80
C ASN A 23 10.24 -4.82 15.76
N TYR A 24 10.46 -5.21 14.51
CA TYR A 24 9.71 -4.72 13.37
C TYR A 24 8.48 -5.58 13.12
N SER A 25 7.47 -4.98 12.50
CA SER A 25 6.27 -5.68 12.04
C SER A 25 5.91 -5.24 10.63
N PHE A 26 5.31 -6.15 9.87
CA PHE A 26 4.79 -5.82 8.55
C PHE A 26 3.36 -5.29 8.64
N LYS A 27 3.05 -4.32 7.80
CA LYS A 27 1.69 -3.84 7.56
C LYS A 27 1.44 -3.78 6.06
N GLU A 28 0.22 -4.10 5.67
CA GLU A 28 -0.18 -4.15 4.27
C GLU A 28 -1.31 -3.15 3.99
N LYS A 29 -1.30 -2.57 2.79
CA LYS A 29 -2.39 -1.69 2.32
C LYS A 29 -2.58 -1.85 0.82
N ILE A 30 -3.84 -1.86 0.37
CA ILE A 30 -4.16 -1.83 -1.06
C ILE A 30 -4.52 -0.39 -1.44
N VAL A 31 -3.86 0.14 -2.47
CA VAL A 31 -4.06 1.50 -2.98
C VAL A 31 -4.27 1.49 -4.49
N ASN A 32 -4.79 2.58 -5.04
CA ASN A 32 -4.77 2.77 -6.49
C ASN A 32 -3.31 2.90 -6.95
N SER A 33 -2.98 2.35 -8.12
CA SER A 33 -1.60 2.36 -8.63
C SER A 33 -1.03 3.77 -8.81
N ASN A 34 -1.90 4.75 -9.10
CA ASN A 34 -1.49 6.14 -9.25
C ASN A 34 -1.15 6.82 -7.91
N ASP A 35 -1.63 6.28 -6.78
CA ASP A 35 -1.47 6.86 -5.45
C ASP A 35 -0.30 6.22 -4.66
N VAL A 36 0.44 5.29 -5.26
CA VAL A 36 1.55 4.57 -4.62
C VAL A 36 2.64 5.54 -4.15
N ASN A 37 3.08 6.47 -5.01
CA ASN A 37 4.13 7.44 -4.66
C ASN A 37 3.70 8.36 -3.51
N LYS A 38 2.42 8.77 -3.48
CA LYS A 38 1.86 9.56 -2.37
C LYS A 38 1.83 8.78 -1.05
N PHE A 39 1.71 7.46 -1.10
CA PHE A 39 1.75 6.61 0.10
C PHE A 39 3.17 6.36 0.62
N LEU A 40 4.16 6.36 -0.27
CA LEU A 40 5.57 6.10 0.07
C LEU A 40 6.36 7.36 0.45
N SER A 41 5.82 8.55 0.17
CA SER A 41 6.40 9.86 0.56
C SER A 41 6.08 10.19 2.01
#